data_AF-A0A6H9JZJ5-F1
#
_entry.id   AF-A0A6H9JZJ5-F1
#
_cell.length_a   1.000
_cell.length_b   1.000
_cell.length_c   1.000
_cell.angle_alpha   90.00
_cell.angle_beta   90.00
_cell.angle_gamma   90.00
#
_symmetry.space_group_name_H-M   'P 1'
#
loop_
_entity.id
_entity.type
_entity.pdbx_description
1 polymer ?
#
loop_
_entity_poly.entity_id
_entity_poly.type
_entity_poly.pdbx_seq_one_letter_code
_entity_poly.pdbx_strand_id
1 'polypeptide(L)' 'MESPDILSICFSVLLTVFLILSSLAVTIQIITQVFSFKEPNEDTTVYAALTASHAALFPGTKITKIEELK' A
#
# COMPACT_ATOMS: atom_id res chain seq x y z
N MET A 1 34.95 -22.61 32.23
CA MET A 1 34.62 -23.21 30.92
C MET A 1 33.66 -22.25 30.26
N GLU A 2 34.24 -21.36 29.48
CA GLU A 2 33.53 -20.34 28.70
C GLU A 2 32.67 -21.04 27.66
N SER A 3 31.36 -20.82 27.72
CA SER A 3 30.41 -21.23 26.69
C SER A 3 29.69 -20.01 26.08
N PRO A 4 30.37 -19.02 25.47
CA PRO A 4 29.72 -17.83 24.91
C PRO A 4 29.56 -17.88 23.39
N ASP A 5 29.76 -19.02 22.72
CA ASP A 5 30.02 -18.95 21.27
C ASP A 5 28.77 -19.16 20.39
N ILE A 6 28.08 -20.29 20.48
CA ILE A 6 27.14 -20.66 19.41
C ILE A 6 25.82 -19.87 19.47
N LEU A 7 25.23 -19.76 20.67
CA LEU A 7 23.96 -19.03 20.84
C LEU A 7 24.14 -17.53 20.60
N SER A 8 25.28 -16.97 21.01
CA SER A 8 25.63 -15.56 20.81
C SER A 8 25.80 -15.23 19.32
N ILE A 9 26.53 -16.07 18.59
CA ILE A 9 26.73 -15.90 17.15
C ILE A 9 25.40 -16.05 16.40
N CYS A 10 24.58 -17.06 16.74
CA CYS A 10 23.26 -17.25 16.14
C CYS A 10 22.37 -16.01 16.32
N PHE A 11 22.34 -15.46 17.54
CA PHE A 11 21.56 -14.26 17.85
C PHE A 11 22.09 -13.04 17.10
N SER A 12 23.42 -12.88 17.01
CA SER A 12 24.06 -11.77 16.29
C SER A 12 23.73 -11.79 14.79
N VAL A 13 23.75 -12.97 14.16
CA VAL A 13 23.42 -13.11 12.73
C VAL A 13 21.94 -12.81 12.49
N LEU A 14 21.03 -13.32 13.34
CA LEU A 14 19.60 -13.04 13.25
C LEU A 14 19.33 -11.54 13.37
N LEU A 15 19.95 -10.88 14.35
CA LEU A 15 19.81 -9.43 14.54
C LEU A 15 20.31 -8.66 13.31
N THR A 16 21.44 -9.08 12.75
CA THR A 16 22.03 -8.44 11.56
C THR A 16 21.10 -8.54 10.35
N VAL A 17 20.57 -9.73 10.07
CA VAL A 17 19.62 -9.95 8.96
C VAL A 17 18.35 -9.14 9.17
N PHE A 18 17.82 -9.11 10.40
CA PHE A 18 16.64 -8.32 10.74
C PHE A 18 16.87 -6.82 10.51
N LEU A 19 18.03 -6.30 10.90
CA LEU A 19 18.39 -4.89 10.68
C LEU A 19 18.51 -4.55 9.19
N ILE A 20 19.10 -5.45 8.39
CA ILE A 20 19.20 -5.26 6.94
C ILE A 20 17.81 -5.20 6.30
N LEU A 21 16.93 -6.16 6.63
CA LEU A 21 15.56 -6.19 6.11
C LEU A 21 14.75 -4.97 6.58
N SER A 22 14.91 -4.57 7.83
CA SER A 22 14.24 -3.39 8.40
C SER A 22 14.69 -2.10 7.69
N SER A 23 16.00 -1.92 7.48
CA SER A 23 16.55 -0.79 6.74
C SER A 23 15.99 -0.71 5.32
N LEU A 24 15.90 -1.85 4.63
CA LEU A 24 15.33 -1.91 3.28
C LEU A 24 13.84 -1.54 3.28
N ALA A 25 13.06 -2.07 4.22
CA ALA A 25 11.65 -1.77 4.35
C ALA A 25 11.40 -0.26 4.62
N VAL A 26 12.20 0.34 5.51
CA VAL A 26 12.16 1.78 5.78
C VAL A 26 12.48 2.58 4.51
N THR A 27 13.49 2.17 3.76
CA THR A 27 13.88 2.84 2.51
C THR A 27 12.73 2.82 1.50
N ILE A 28 12.09 1.66 1.31
CA ILE A 28 10.92 1.54 0.43
C ILE A 28 9.78 2.43 0.93
N GLN A 29 9.47 2.44 2.23
CA GLN A 29 8.43 3.30 2.78
C GLN A 29 8.70 4.79 2.55
N ILE A 30 9.94 5.23 2.77
CA ILE A 30 10.35 6.62 2.51
C ILE A 30 10.15 6.94 1.03
N ILE A 31 10.60 6.05 0.12
CA ILE A 31 10.41 6.24 -1.32
C ILE A 31 8.91 6.32 -1.65
N THR A 32 8.06 5.45 -1.09
CA THR A 32 6.60 5.50 -1.35
C THR A 32 5.91 6.73 -0.80
N GLN A 33 6.42 7.34 0.27
CA GLN A 33 5.87 8.57 0.84
C GLN A 33 6.34 9.79 0.04
N VAL A 34 7.62 9.84 -0.33
CA VAL A 34 8.21 10.94 -1.11
C VAL A 34 7.65 10.93 -2.54
N PHE A 35 7.56 9.75 -3.16
CA PHE A 35 6.99 9.53 -4.47
C PHE A 35 5.57 8.98 -4.36
N SER A 36 4.78 9.49 -3.39
CA SER A 36 3.38 9.11 -3.28
C SER A 36 2.67 9.56 -4.55
N PHE A 37 2.60 8.63 -5.51
CA PHE A 37 1.73 8.64 -6.66
C PHE A 37 0.33 8.45 -6.07
N LYS A 38 -0.16 9.48 -5.38
CA LYS A 38 -1.59 9.64 -5.16
C LYS A 38 -2.16 9.68 -6.56
N GLU A 39 -2.76 8.58 -7.00
CA GLU A 39 -3.78 8.69 -8.02
C GLU A 39 -4.67 9.86 -7.59
N PRO A 40 -5.00 10.79 -8.51
CA PRO A 40 -5.90 11.88 -8.19
C PRO A 40 -7.07 11.26 -7.45
N ASN A 41 -7.37 11.83 -6.29
CA ASN A 41 -8.36 11.34 -5.34
C ASN A 41 -9.71 11.25 -6.06
N GLU A 42 -9.92 10.16 -6.78
CA GLU A 42 -11.16 9.81 -7.43
C GLU A 42 -12.11 9.57 -6.27
N ASP A 43 -13.01 10.53 -6.07
CA ASP A 43 -13.90 10.53 -4.94
C ASP A 43 -14.85 9.33 -5.08
N THR A 44 -14.42 8.22 -4.48
CA THR A 44 -15.13 6.93 -4.52
C THR A 44 -16.58 7.08 -4.05
N THR A 45 -16.86 8.11 -3.24
CA THR A 45 -18.20 8.51 -2.83
C THR A 45 -19.03 9.00 -4.01
N VAL A 46 -18.47 9.85 -4.87
CA VAL A 46 -19.14 10.37 -6.07
C VAL A 46 -19.39 9.23 -7.06
N TYR A 47 -18.40 8.36 -7.27
CA TYR A 47 -18.56 7.18 -8.13
C TYR A 47 -19.62 6.21 -7.60
N ALA A 48 -19.67 5.98 -6.29
CA ALA A 48 -20.67 5.12 -5.66
C ALA A 48 -22.08 5.72 -5.76
N ALA A 49 -22.21 7.03 -5.50
CA ALA A 49 -23.48 7.75 -5.64
C ALA A 49 -23.99 7.68 -7.08
N LEU A 50 -23.13 7.97 -8.06
CA LEU A 50 -23.47 7.93 -9.48
C LEU A 50 -23.89 6.52 -9.92
N THR A 51 -23.14 5.51 -9.49
CA THR A 51 -23.43 4.10 -9.82
C THR A 51 -24.76 3.67 -9.22
N ALA A 52 -25.05 4.03 -7.97
CA ALA A 52 -26.31 3.68 -7.31
C ALA A 52 -27.52 4.36 -8.00
N SER A 53 -27.41 5.64 -8.34
CA SER A 53 -28.45 6.36 -9.08
C SER A 53 -28.65 5.79 -10.48
N HIS A 54 -27.56 5.46 -11.18
CA HIS A 54 -27.62 4.90 -12.53
C HIS A 54 -28.22 3.48 -12.53
N ALA A 55 -27.87 2.65 -11.56
CA ALA A 55 -28.43 1.30 -11.42
C ALA A 55 -29.94 1.30 -11.15
N ALA A 56 -30.45 2.33 -10.46
CA ALA A 56 -31.88 2.50 -10.22
C ALA A 56 -32.66 2.88 -11.48
N LEU A 57 -32.08 3.71 -12.35
CA LEU A 57 -32.73 4.20 -13.57
C LEU A 57 -32.51 3.29 -14.79
N PHE A 58 -31.35 2.65 -14.89
CA PHE A 58 -30.94 1.85 -16.04
C PHE A 58 -30.39 0.47 -15.61
N PRO A 59 -31.27 -0.44 -15.13
CA PRO A 59 -30.85 -1.76 -14.67
C PRO A 59 -30.22 -2.58 -15.80
N GLY A 60 -29.15 -3.32 -15.47
CA GLY A 60 -28.44 -4.20 -16.41
C GLY A 60 -27.49 -3.50 -17.39
N THR A 61 -27.30 -2.18 -17.26
CA THR A 61 -26.35 -1.41 -18.09
C THR A 61 -25.06 -1.12 -17.32
N LYS A 62 -23.95 -0.94 -18.05
CA LYS A 62 -22.62 -0.69 -17.46
C LYS A 62 -22.14 0.71 -17.81
N ILE A 63 -21.69 1.47 -16.80
CA ILE A 63 -21.03 2.76 -17.01
C ILE A 63 -19.63 2.49 -17.60
N THR A 64 -19.34 3.08 -18.77
CA THR A 64 -18.09 2.87 -19.50
C THR A 64 -17.14 4.07 -19.43
N LYS A 65 -17.66 5.27 -19.13
CA LYS A 65 -16.89 6.51 -19.04
C LYS A 65 -17.62 7.52 -18.17
N ILE A 66 -16.91 8.20 -17.28
CA ILE A 66 -17.41 9.32 -16.47
C ILE A 66 -16.48 10.50 -16.74
N GLU A 67 -17.03 11.63 -17.17
CA GLU A 67 -16.27 12.85 -17.44
C GLU A 67 -16.90 14.00 -16.64
N GLU A 68 -16.07 14.72 -15.90
CA GLU A 68 -16.50 15.96 -15.25
C GLU A 68 -16.54 17.08 -16.31
N LEU A 69 -17.70 17.73 -16.44
CA LEU A 69 -17.84 18.94 -17.25
C LEU A 69 -17.60 20.15 -16.34
N LYS A 70 -16.54 20.92 -16.63
CA LYS A 70 -16.17 22.16 -15.92
C LYS A 70 -16.91 23.37 -16.49
#